data_AF-A0A9D8SXX4-F1
#
_entry.id   AF-A0A9D8SXX4-F1
#
_cell.length_a   1.000
_cell.length_b   1.000
_cell.length_c   1.000
_cell.angle_alpha   90.00
_cell.angle_beta   90.00
_cell.angle_gamma   90.00
#
_symmetry.space_group_name_H-M   'P 1'
#
loop_
_entity.id
_entity.type
_entity.pdbx_description
1 polymer ?
#
loop_
_entity_poly.entity_id
_entity_poly.type
_entity_poly.pdbx_seq_one_letter_code
_entity_poly.pdbx_strand_id
1 'polypeptide(L)'
;MGQRRSQIQGYSYSKDFVHPDYSGVPVQDLPRDYRRTLYWNPNVTLDENGRAEIEFFNNSTCRHLSISAEGLSHDGKPLVHKR
;
A
#
# COMPACT_ATOMS: atom_id res chain seq x y z
N MET A 1 39.52 18.26 18.44
CA MET A 1 38.05 18.35 18.47
C MET A 1 37.50 17.83 17.16
N GLY A 2 36.75 16.72 17.18
CA GLY A 2 36.26 16.07 15.96
C GLY A 2 34.94 16.66 15.49
N GLN A 3 34.88 17.21 14.29
CA GLN A 3 33.62 17.63 13.69
C GLN A 3 32.83 16.41 13.22
N ARG A 4 31.63 16.23 13.77
CA ARG A 4 30.66 15.26 13.27
C ARG A 4 29.91 15.88 12.09
N ARG A 5 30.17 15.38 10.88
CA ARG A 5 29.36 15.66 9.68
C ARG A 5 28.10 14.79 9.73
N SER A 6 26.93 15.41 9.67
CA SER A 6 25.66 14.71 9.49
C SER A 6 25.12 15.05 8.10
N GLN A 7 24.95 14.05 7.24
CA GLN A 7 24.22 14.20 5.99
C GLN A 7 22.73 14.09 6.31
N ILE A 8 21.98 15.14 6.02
CA ILE A 8 20.52 15.13 6.06
C ILE A 8 20.06 14.70 4.68
N GLN A 9 19.45 13.52 4.59
CA GLN A 9 18.84 13.06 3.34
C GLN A 9 17.64 13.97 3.05
N GLY A 10 17.65 14.63 1.88
CA GLY A 10 16.60 15.55 1.46
C GLY A 10 15.27 14.84 1.14
N TYR A 11 14.41 15.51 0.37
CA TYR A 11 13.12 14.98 -0.06
C TYR A 11 13.28 13.70 -0.89
N SER A 12 12.51 12.66 -0.55
CA SER A 12 12.47 11.41 -1.32
C SER A 12 11.45 11.56 -2.46
N TYR A 13 11.84 11.23 -3.69
CA TYR A 13 10.93 11.29 -4.84
C TYR A 13 9.79 10.28 -4.66
N SER A 14 8.57 10.69 -4.99
CA SER A 14 7.40 9.81 -4.97
C SER A 14 7.60 8.65 -5.95
N LYS A 15 7.69 7.43 -5.44
CA LYS A 15 7.81 6.22 -6.26
C LYS A 15 6.43 5.60 -6.44
N ASP A 16 6.13 5.16 -7.66
CA ASP A 16 4.93 4.36 -7.91
C ASP A 16 4.94 3.08 -7.09
N PHE A 17 3.74 2.68 -6.64
CA PHE A 17 3.56 1.43 -5.93
C PHE A 17 3.37 0.28 -6.92
N VAL A 18 4.19 -0.77 -6.78
CA VAL A 18 4.14 -1.94 -7.66
C VAL A 18 3.37 -3.06 -6.97
N HIS A 19 2.39 -3.61 -7.69
CA HIS A 19 1.66 -4.81 -7.29
C HIS A 19 2.38 -6.03 -7.88
N PRO A 20 3.01 -6.90 -7.07
CA PRO A 20 3.60 -8.12 -7.58
C PRO A 20 2.51 -9.08 -8.00
N ASP A 21 2.77 -9.81 -9.08
CA ASP A 21 1.94 -10.92 -9.53
C ASP A 21 2.62 -12.25 -9.18
N TYR A 22 1.97 -13.06 -8.36
CA TYR A 22 2.45 -14.37 -7.94
C TYR A 22 1.69 -15.52 -8.62
N SER A 23 0.75 -15.24 -9.53
CA SER A 23 -0.16 -16.24 -10.10
C SER A 23 0.55 -17.39 -10.82
N GLY A 24 1.72 -17.12 -11.40
CA GLY A 24 2.52 -18.10 -12.15
C GLY A 24 3.62 -18.80 -11.37
N VAL A 25 3.79 -18.52 -10.08
CA VAL A 25 4.91 -19.04 -9.29
C VAL A 25 4.39 -20.09 -8.31
N PRO A 26 4.92 -21.34 -8.35
CA PRO A 26 4.60 -22.34 -7.34
C PRO A 26 4.91 -21.83 -5.94
N VAL A 27 4.09 -22.17 -4.95
CA VAL A 27 4.24 -21.66 -3.57
C VAL A 27 5.64 -21.92 -2.98
N GLN A 28 6.25 -23.04 -3.35
CA GLN A 28 7.60 -23.43 -2.92
C GLN A 28 8.73 -22.54 -3.49
N ASP A 29 8.47 -21.88 -4.62
CA ASP A 29 9.42 -21.02 -5.34
C ASP A 29 9.13 -19.52 -5.15
N LEU A 30 8.14 -19.17 -4.32
CA LEU A 30 7.81 -17.78 -4.05
C LEU A 30 8.97 -17.06 -3.35
N PRO A 31 9.43 -15.92 -3.88
CA PRO A 31 10.44 -15.12 -3.21
C PRO A 31 9.87 -14.59 -1.89
N ARG A 32 10.74 -14.39 -0.89
CA ARG A 32 10.30 -13.78 0.37
C ARG A 32 9.86 -12.34 0.15
N ASP A 33 8.60 -12.08 0.42
CA ASP A 33 7.97 -10.77 0.37
C ASP A 33 7.94 -10.16 1.78
N TYR A 34 8.56 -8.99 1.92
CA TYR A 34 8.66 -8.21 3.16
C TYR A 34 8.00 -6.84 3.04
N ARG A 35 7.20 -6.60 2.00
CA ARG A 35 6.49 -5.33 1.82
C ARG A 35 5.55 -5.09 2.99
N ARG A 36 5.62 -3.89 3.56
CA ARG A 36 4.70 -3.44 4.62
C ARG A 36 3.34 -3.04 4.06
N THR A 37 3.35 -2.33 2.93
CA THR A 37 2.15 -1.96 2.18
C THR A 37 1.93 -3.03 1.11
N LEU A 38 0.78 -3.70 1.14
CA LEU A 38 0.45 -4.79 0.21
C LEU A 38 -0.32 -4.29 -1.01
N TYR A 39 -1.10 -3.22 -0.80
CA TYR A 39 -1.92 -2.55 -1.81
C TYR A 39 -1.91 -1.04 -1.54
N TRP A 40 -1.80 -0.26 -2.61
CA TRP A 40 -1.96 1.19 -2.60
C TRP A 40 -2.61 1.65 -3.90
N ASN A 41 -3.77 2.29 -3.81
CA ASN A 41 -4.42 2.95 -4.94
C ASN A 41 -5.04 4.26 -4.45
N PRO A 42 -4.54 5.43 -4.89
CA PRO A 42 -5.08 6.72 -4.49
C PRO A 42 -6.39 7.08 -5.22
N ASN A 43 -6.76 6.35 -6.27
CA ASN A 43 -7.92 6.64 -7.11
C ASN A 43 -8.80 5.41 -7.28
N VAL A 44 -9.35 4.91 -6.18
CA VAL A 44 -10.30 3.79 -6.19
C VAL A 44 -11.62 4.25 -6.80
N THR A 45 -12.09 3.53 -7.83
CA THR A 45 -13.39 3.76 -8.44
C THR A 45 -14.41 2.79 -7.85
N LEU A 46 -15.60 3.30 -7.54
CA LEU A 46 -16.71 2.50 -7.04
C LEU A 46 -17.59 2.04 -8.20
N ASP A 47 -18.25 0.90 -8.03
CA ASP A 47 -19.29 0.41 -8.93
C ASP A 47 -20.59 1.24 -8.80
N GLU A 48 -21.60 0.88 -9.61
CA GLU A 48 -22.93 1.48 -9.58
C GLU A 48 -23.66 1.37 -8.23
N ASN A 49 -23.25 0.42 -7.38
CA ASN A 49 -23.78 0.20 -6.04
C ASN A 49 -22.94 0.90 -4.96
N GLY A 50 -21.93 1.69 -5.33
CA GLY A 50 -21.03 2.36 -4.40
C GLY A 50 -20.03 1.44 -3.70
N ARG A 51 -19.71 0.27 -4.29
CA ARG A 51 -18.78 -0.72 -3.74
C ARG A 51 -17.49 -0.78 -4.56
N ALA A 52 -16.39 -1.09 -3.88
CA ALA A 52 -15.14 -1.47 -4.53
C ALA A 52 -14.69 -2.81 -3.97
N GLU A 53 -14.35 -3.72 -4.88
CA GLU A 53 -13.70 -4.99 -4.55
C GLU A 53 -12.22 -4.89 -4.93
N ILE A 54 -11.35 -5.29 -4.01
CA ILE A 54 -9.90 -5.16 -4.16
C ILE A 54 -9.27 -6.49 -3.80
N GLU A 55 -8.60 -7.08 -4.79
CA GLU A 55 -7.81 -8.29 -4.63
C GLU A 55 -6.32 -7.97 -4.70
N PHE A 56 -5.55 -8.53 -3.79
CA PHE A 56 -4.10 -8.36 -3.74
C PHE A 56 -3.42 -9.56 -3.11
N PHE A 57 -2.16 -9.77 -3.48
CA PHE A 57 -1.34 -10.79 -2.86
C PHE A 57 -0.80 -10.36 -1.50
N ASN A 58 -0.87 -11.28 -0.53
CA ASN A 58 -0.29 -11.10 0.79
C ASN A 58 1.26 -11.24 0.74
N ASN A 59 1.95 -10.82 1.80
CA ASN A 59 3.39 -11.03 1.95
C ASN A 59 3.71 -12.32 2.72
N SER A 60 5.00 -12.64 2.88
CA SER A 60 5.44 -13.89 3.50
C SER A 60 5.32 -13.94 5.04
N THR A 61 4.96 -12.84 5.71
CA THR A 61 5.04 -12.75 7.18
C THR A 61 3.78 -12.18 7.86
N CYS A 62 2.84 -11.64 7.10
CA CYS A 62 1.66 -10.93 7.62
C CYS A 62 0.66 -11.91 8.23
N ARG A 63 0.36 -11.72 9.51
CA ARG A 63 -0.66 -12.47 10.26
C ARG A 63 -1.93 -11.66 10.52
N HIS A 64 -1.82 -10.33 10.48
CA HIS A 64 -2.91 -9.39 10.71
C HIS A 64 -2.83 -8.26 9.70
N LEU A 65 -3.96 -7.95 9.07
CA LEU A 65 -4.08 -6.86 8.11
C LEU A 65 -4.62 -5.62 8.82
N SER A 66 -3.98 -4.48 8.56
CA SER A 66 -4.58 -3.18 8.83
C SER A 66 -4.96 -2.53 7.52
N ILE A 67 -6.15 -1.94 7.49
CA ILE A 67 -6.76 -1.37 6.30
C ILE A 67 -7.08 0.09 6.58
N SER A 68 -6.68 0.99 5.69
CA SER A 68 -7.04 2.40 5.74
C SER A 68 -7.63 2.80 4.40
N ALA A 69 -8.81 3.43 4.41
CA ALA A 69 -9.46 3.99 3.24
C ALA A 69 -9.88 5.42 3.55
N GLU A 70 -9.55 6.33 2.64
CA GLU A 70 -9.80 7.76 2.77
C GLU A 70 -10.37 8.29 1.45
N GLY A 71 -11.33 9.20 1.53
CA GLY A 71 -11.96 9.76 0.34
C GLY A 71 -12.76 11.03 0.62
N LEU A 72 -13.28 11.65 -0.43
CA LEU A 72 -14.23 12.74 -0.34
C LEU A 72 -15.57 12.34 -0.96
N SER A 73 -16.65 12.66 -0.26
CA SER A 73 -18.00 12.59 -0.81
C SER A 73 -18.29 13.74 -1.77
N HIS A 74 -19.36 13.63 -2.57
CA HIS A 74 -19.82 14.68 -3.48
C HIS A 74 -20.10 16.03 -2.79
N ASP A 75 -20.49 16.01 -1.52
CA ASP A 75 -20.73 17.21 -0.70
C ASP A 75 -19.45 17.80 -0.08
N GLY A 76 -18.28 17.27 -0.46
CA GLY A 76 -16.98 17.73 0.05
C GLY A 76 -16.64 17.21 1.45
N LYS A 77 -17.45 16.32 2.04
CA LYS A 77 -17.17 15.75 3.36
C LYS A 77 -16.11 14.65 3.26
N PRO A 78 -15.07 14.67 4.11
CA PRO A 78 -14.06 13.61 4.15
C PRO A 78 -14.66 12.34 4.76
N LEU A 79 -14.27 11.20 4.20
CA LEU A 79 -14.58 9.87 4.69
C LEU A 79 -13.26 9.21 5.07
N VAL A 80 -13.17 8.68 6.29
CA VAL A 80 -11.98 7.97 6.79
C VAL A 80 -12.43 6.68 7.46
N HIS A 81 -11.84 5.58 7.02
CA HIS A 81 -12.05 4.26 7.60
C HIS A 81 -10.70 3.63 7.94
N LYS A 82 -10.56 3.08 9.15
CA LYS A 82 -9.36 2.38 9.60
C LYS A 82 -9.77 1.11 10.35
N ARG A 83 -9.14 -0.01 10.03
CA ARG A 83 -9.35 -1.32 10.67
C ARG A 83 -8.02 -1.99 10.98
#